data_AF-W1DC99-F1
#
_entry.id   AF-W1DC99-F1
#
_cell.length_a   1.000
_cell.length_b   1.000
_cell.length_c   1.000
_cell.angle_alpha   90.00
_cell.angle_beta   90.00
_cell.angle_gamma   90.00
#
_symmetry.space_group_name_H-M   'P 1'
#
loop_
_entity.id
_entity.type
_entity.pdbx_description
1 polymer ?
#
loop_
_entity_poly.entity_id
_entity_poly.type
_entity_poly.pdbx_seq_one_letter_code
_entity_poly.pdbx_strand_id
1 'polypeptide(L)' 'MSNDHLTDIAYRHFIESVKDYAIYMLSADGTVISWNEGAAGQKGT' A
#
# COMPACT_ATOMS: atom_id res chain seq x y z
N MET A 1 12.30 -9.96 22.70
CA MET A 1 12.13 -8.93 21.66
C MET A 1 11.25 -9.54 20.59
N SER A 2 9.98 -9.14 20.55
CA SER A 2 8.95 -9.82 19.75
C SER A 2 9.13 -9.54 18.26
N ASN A 3 9.08 -10.60 17.46
CA ASN A 3 9.37 -10.61 16.03
C ASN A 3 8.25 -9.96 15.17
N ASP A 4 7.20 -9.43 15.79
CA ASP A 4 5.98 -8.96 15.12
C ASP A 4 6.09 -7.55 14.53
N HIS A 5 7.00 -6.71 15.02
CA HIS A 5 7.19 -5.35 14.48
C HIS A 5 7.95 -5.32 13.15
N LEU A 6 8.77 -6.34 12.86
CA LEU A 6 9.49 -6.42 11.59
C LEU A 6 8.53 -6.66 10.41
N THR A 7 7.43 -7.39 10.65
CA THR A 7 6.45 -7.71 9.62
C THR A 7 5.73 -6.46 9.10
N ASP A 8 5.36 -5.52 9.97
CA ASP A 8 4.64 -4.30 9.57
C ASP A 8 5.51 -3.36 8.73
N ILE A 9 6.78 -3.17 9.12
CA ILE A 9 7.73 -2.35 8.35
C ILE A 9 8.06 -3.00 7.00
N ALA A 10 8.32 -4.31 6.99
CA ALA A 10 8.58 -5.04 5.75
C ALA A 10 7.38 -5.05 4.80
N TYR A 11 6.16 -5.16 5.35
CA TYR A 11 4.92 -5.10 4.58
C TYR A 11 4.70 -3.73 3.93
N ARG A 12 4.92 -2.65 4.69
CA ARG A 12 4.84 -1.28 4.16
C ARG A 12 5.87 -1.03 3.05
N HIS A 13 7.12 -1.42 3.27
CA HIS A 13 8.17 -1.28 2.25
C HIS A 13 7.88 -2.12 1.00
N PHE A 14 7.34 -3.32 1.15
CA PHE A 14 6.92 -4.13 0.01
C PHE A 14 5.83 -3.42 -0.81
N ILE A 15 4.76 -2.95 -0.16
CA ILE A 15 3.66 -2.22 -0.82
C ILE A 15 4.15 -0.97 -1.55
N GLU A 16 5.04 -0.20 -0.94
CA GLU A 16 5.63 0.99 -1.55
C GLU A 16 6.56 0.67 -2.73
N SER A 17 7.25 -0.48 -2.70
CA SER A 17 8.20 -0.88 -3.74
C SER A 17 7.56 -1.40 -5.04
N VAL A 18 6.30 -1.82 -5.00
CA VAL A 18 5.59 -2.35 -6.16
C VAL A 18 5.02 -1.20 -7.00
N LYS A 19 5.81 -0.69 -7.94
CA LYS A 19 5.43 0.42 -8.83
C LYS A 19 4.47 0.03 -9.96
N ASP A 20 4.47 -1.24 -10.37
CA ASP A 20 3.68 -1.73 -11.53
C ASP A 20 2.23 -2.12 -11.17
N TYR A 21 1.88 -2.10 -9.87
CA TYR A 21 0.53 -2.41 -9.40
C TYR A 21 -0.02 -1.25 -8.56
N ALA A 22 -1.27 -0.88 -8.83
CA ALA A 22 -2.03 0.03 -8.01
C ALA A 22 -2.56 -0.72 -6.78
N ILE A 23 -2.05 -0.38 -5.60
CA ILE A 23 -2.52 -0.92 -4.33
C ILE A 23 -3.34 0.15 -3.63
N TYR A 24 -4.60 -0.18 -3.30
CA TYR A 24 -5.50 0.67 -2.54
C TYR A 24 -5.80 0.02 -1.19
N MET A 25 -5.69 0.78 -0.11
CA MET A 25 -6.22 0.37 1.17
C MET A 25 -7.61 0.96 1.35
N LEU A 26 -8.57 0.11 1.70
CA LEU A 26 -9.95 0.50 1.94
C LEU A 26 -10.28 0.41 3.43
N SER A 27 -11.12 1.31 3.91
CA SER A 27 -11.86 1.10 5.15
C SER A 27 -13.01 0.11 4.93
N ALA A 28 -13.57 -0.41 6.02
CA ALA A 28 -14.61 -1.45 5.98
C ALA A 28 -15.92 -1.01 5.29
N ASP A 29 -16.14 0.31 5.15
CA ASP A 29 -17.24 0.92 4.41
C ASP A 29 -16.96 1.02 2.89
N GLY A 30 -15.77 0.63 2.44
CA GLY A 30 -15.34 0.70 1.05
C GLY A 30 -14.66 2.01 0.64
N THR A 31 -14.42 2.94 1.58
CA THR A 31 -13.73 4.20 1.27
C THR A 31 -12.21 3.98 1.13
N VAL A 32 -11.58 4.58 0.12
CA VAL A 32 -10.11 4.53 -0.02
C VAL A 32 -9.45 5.39 1.06
N ILE A 33 -8.60 4.78 1.88
CA ILE A 33 -7.88 5.47 2.97
C ILE A 33 -6.39 5.68 2.67
N SER A 34 -5.79 4.91 1.75
CA SER A 34 -4.44 5.16 1.23
C SER A 34 -4.19 4.45 -0.10
N TRP A 35 -3.12 4.85 -0.79
CA TRP A 35 -2.66 4.21 -2.02
C TRP A 35 -1.14 4.32 -2.17
N ASN A 36 -0.53 3.39 -2.91
CA ASN A 36 0.91 3.42 -3.21
C ASN A 36 1.24 4.26 -4.47
N GLU A 37 2.52 4.50 -4.74
CA GLU A 37 2.98 5.26 -5.92
C GLU A 37 2.48 4.67 -7.25
N GLY A 38 2.36 3.33 -7.33
CA GLY A 38 1.80 2.64 -8.51
C GLY A 38 0.33 2.99 -8.79
N ALA A 39 -0.43 3.41 -7.78
CA ALA A 39 -1.80 3.90 -7.94
C ALA A 39 -1.88 5.38 -8.38
N ALA A 40 -0.81 6.15 -8.17
CA ALA A 40 -0.78 7.58 -8.52
C ALA A 40 -0.74 7.85 -10.04
N GLY A 41 -0.43 6.83 -10.85
CA GLY A 41 -0.29 6.93 -12.31
C GLY A 41 -1.42 6.34 -13.16
N GLN A 42 -2.43 5.68 -12.57
CA GLN A 42 -3.56 5.11 -13.33
C GLN A 42 -4.67 6.11 -13.62
N LYS A 43 -4.60 7.31 -13.05
CA LYS A 43 -5.42 8.44 -13.47
C LYS A 43 -4.79 9.02 -14.74
N GLY A 44 -5.10 8.40 -15.87
CA GLY A 44 -4.53 8.73 -17.19
C GLY A 44 -4.49 10.24 -17.46
N THR A 45 -3.37 10.68 -18.03
CA THR A 45 -3.26 11.96 -18.75
C THR A 45 -4.30 12.04 -19.86
#